data_AF-A0A7W0X0N6-F1
#
_entry.id   AF-A0A7W0X0N6-F1
#
_cell.length_a   1.000
_cell.length_b   1.000
_cell.length_c   1.000
_cell.angle_alpha   90.00
_cell.angle_beta   90.00
_cell.angle_gamma   90.00
#
_symmetry.space_group_name_H-M   'P 1'
#
loop_
_entity.id
_entity.type
_entity.pdbx_description
1 polymer ?
#
loop_
_entity_poly.entity_id
_entity_poly.type
_entity_poly.pdbx_seq_one_letter_code
_entity_poly.pdbx_strand_id
1 'polypeptide(L)'
;MFKSRNEETERYARAVGRIVFGAVLLVGVAILVQRVISVRDPQAAKIIVATWIVAGFCGWASRQVTAPFAERANVHEIFTLSYAVPALGLALMLPISLHLVVAVPLGLAGELDDWVRLSLFITAATHVVFATMVTRRAIQLAQGRIAVSTRRIYTTTLVVSCIPFAVIFFIPPLLVGFTGLALVPLMDRMEGMIDRERSERAPLPMAILV
;
A
#
# COMPACT_ATOMS: atom_id res chain seq x y z
N MET A 1 34.11 5.29 -11.95
CA MET A 1 33.87 5.15 -10.50
C MET A 1 32.79 6.11 -9.96
N PHE A 2 32.71 7.37 -10.39
CA PHE A 2 31.69 8.32 -9.88
C PHE A 2 30.23 8.00 -10.26
N LYS A 3 29.99 7.40 -11.44
CA LYS A 3 28.63 7.12 -11.93
C LYS A 3 27.88 6.08 -11.07
N SER A 4 28.56 5.01 -10.64
CA SER A 4 27.93 3.94 -9.84
C SER A 4 27.51 4.41 -8.43
N ARG A 5 28.32 5.27 -7.78
CA ARG A 5 28.01 5.83 -6.46
C ARG A 5 26.74 6.68 -6.47
N ASN A 6 26.51 7.42 -7.55
CA ASN A 6 25.31 8.24 -7.70
C ASN A 6 24.04 7.38 -7.87
N GLU A 7 24.13 6.28 -8.62
CA GLU A 7 23.00 5.37 -8.85
C GLU A 7 22.59 4.62 -7.57
N GLU A 8 23.55 4.13 -6.77
CA GLU A 8 23.26 3.48 -5.49
C GLU A 8 22.62 4.44 -4.49
N THR A 9 23.15 5.66 -4.42
CA THR A 9 22.62 6.74 -3.57
C THR A 9 21.17 7.07 -3.94
N GLU A 10 20.87 7.19 -5.24
CA GLU A 10 19.51 7.46 -5.70
C GLU A 10 18.55 6.30 -5.38
N ARG A 11 18.99 5.04 -5.57
CA ARG A 11 18.17 3.86 -5.22
C ARG A 11 17.86 3.81 -3.74
N TYR A 12 18.85 4.09 -2.89
CA TYR A 12 18.66 4.17 -1.45
C TYR A 12 17.65 5.26 -1.08
N ALA A 13 17.83 6.48 -1.58
CA ALA A 13 16.93 7.60 -1.34
C ALA A 13 15.48 7.31 -1.79
N ARG A 14 15.30 6.68 -2.97
CA ARG A 14 13.98 6.23 -3.45
C ARG A 14 13.36 5.17 -2.54
N ALA A 15 14.16 4.22 -2.05
CA ALA A 15 13.68 3.19 -1.13
C ALA A 15 13.21 3.79 0.21
N VAL A 16 14.00 4.69 0.80
CA VAL A 16 13.62 5.39 2.03
C VAL A 16 12.35 6.22 1.83
N GLY A 17 12.26 6.97 0.72
CA GLY A 17 11.06 7.76 0.40
C GLY A 17 9.78 6.93 0.35
N ARG A 18 9.84 5.73 -0.23
CA ARG A 18 8.71 4.77 -0.25
C ARG A 18 8.36 4.23 1.12
N ILE A 19 9.36 3.92 1.96
CA ILE A 19 9.14 3.47 3.35
C ILE A 19 8.41 4.55 4.14
N VAL A 20 8.91 5.79 4.09
CA VAL A 20 8.32 6.93 4.80
C VAL A 20 6.90 7.19 4.32
N PHE A 21 6.68 7.20 3.00
CA PHE A 21 5.35 7.31 2.41
C PHE A 21 4.38 6.26 2.99
N GLY A 22 4.78 4.98 2.94
CA GLY A 22 3.96 3.90 3.47
C GLY A 22 3.72 4.00 4.98
N ALA A 23 4.72 4.39 5.76
CA ALA A 23 4.60 4.57 7.20
C ALA A 23 3.59 5.68 7.55
N VAL A 24 3.60 6.80 6.82
CA VAL A 24 2.61 7.87 7.02
C VAL A 24 1.20 7.39 6.67
N LEU A 25 1.02 6.60 5.60
CA LEU A 25 -0.29 6.00 5.31
C LEU A 25 -0.78 5.14 6.48
N LEU A 26 0.08 4.31 7.08
CA LEU A 26 -0.27 3.47 8.23
C LEU A 26 -0.65 4.30 9.45
N VAL A 27 0.08 5.38 9.74
CA VAL A 27 -0.26 6.32 10.81
C VAL A 27 -1.62 6.96 10.54
N GLY A 28 -1.90 7.38 9.30
CA GLY A 28 -3.20 7.93 8.92
C GLY A 28 -4.35 6.94 9.07
N VAL A 29 -4.14 5.66 8.72
CA VAL A 29 -5.12 4.59 8.99
C VAL A 29 -5.37 4.44 10.49
N ALA A 30 -4.31 4.42 11.31
CA ALA A 30 -4.45 4.31 12.76
C ALA A 30 -5.23 5.49 13.36
N ILE A 31 -4.93 6.73 12.93
CA ILE A 31 -5.65 7.94 13.34
C ILE A 31 -7.12 7.85 12.91
N LEU A 32 -7.39 7.44 11.68
CA LEU A 32 -8.76 7.29 11.16
C LEU A 32 -9.56 6.29 12.00
N VAL A 33 -9.01 5.10 12.23
CA VAL A 33 -9.64 4.06 13.07
C VAL A 33 -9.90 4.59 14.48
N GLN A 34 -8.90 5.22 15.10
CA GLN A 34 -9.05 5.79 16.44
C GLN A 34 -10.16 6.83 16.49
N ARG A 35 -10.24 7.74 15.50
CA ARG A 35 -11.26 8.79 15.43
C ARG A 35 -12.66 8.19 15.24
N VAL A 36 -12.80 7.26 14.30
CA VAL A 36 -14.08 6.59 14.01
C VAL A 36 -14.66 5.89 15.25
N ILE A 37 -13.80 5.33 16.11
CA ILE A 37 -14.20 4.67 17.36
C ILE A 37 -14.46 5.67 18.50
N SER A 38 -13.70 6.77 18.59
CA SER A 38 -13.71 7.65 19.77
C SER A 38 -14.59 8.89 19.67
N VAL A 39 -14.92 9.37 18.47
CA VAL A 39 -15.69 10.61 18.28
C VAL A 39 -16.91 10.43 17.40
N ARG A 40 -17.94 11.25 17.64
CA ARG A 40 -19.21 11.24 16.88
C ARG A 40 -19.00 11.70 15.43
N ASP A 41 -18.20 12.74 15.24
CA ASP A 41 -17.80 13.32 13.94
C ASP A 41 -16.29 13.06 13.71
N PRO A 42 -15.92 11.95 13.06
CA PRO A 42 -14.52 11.62 12.81
C PRO A 42 -13.88 12.48 11.72
N GLN A 43 -14.66 13.15 10.87
CA GLN A 43 -14.16 13.93 9.73
C GLN A 43 -13.28 13.08 8.79
N ALA A 44 -13.76 11.88 8.43
CA ALA A 44 -12.99 10.86 7.72
C ALA A 44 -12.43 11.38 6.40
N ALA A 45 -13.21 12.14 5.63
CA ALA A 45 -12.77 12.75 4.38
C ALA A 45 -11.52 13.60 4.55
N LYS A 46 -11.49 14.47 5.58
CA LYS A 46 -10.34 15.35 5.86
C LYS A 46 -9.11 14.55 6.27
N ILE A 47 -9.29 13.53 7.10
CA ILE A 47 -8.19 12.66 7.54
C ILE A 47 -7.58 11.92 6.35
N ILE A 48 -8.42 11.35 5.47
CA ILE A 48 -7.96 10.63 4.26
C ILE A 48 -7.16 11.57 3.37
N VAL A 49 -7.72 12.74 3.01
CA VAL A 49 -7.05 13.73 2.14
C VAL A 49 -5.75 14.22 2.77
N ALA A 50 -5.77 14.61 4.05
CA ALA A 50 -4.58 15.06 4.76
C ALA A 50 -3.50 13.95 4.80
N THR A 51 -3.89 12.69 5.04
CA THR A 51 -2.95 11.57 5.05
C THR A 51 -2.23 11.43 3.72
N TRP A 52 -2.95 11.48 2.59
CA TRP A 52 -2.33 11.38 1.26
C TRP A 52 -1.36 12.53 0.96
N ILE A 53 -1.75 13.76 1.29
CA ILE A 53 -0.91 14.95 1.11
C ILE A 53 0.36 14.82 1.95
N VAL A 54 0.22 14.52 3.24
CA VAL A 54 1.37 14.40 4.16
C VAL A 54 2.25 13.23 3.76
N ALA A 55 1.68 12.08 3.37
CA ALA A 55 2.46 10.93 2.91
C ALA A 55 3.29 11.26 1.67
N GLY A 56 2.68 11.91 0.67
CA GLY A 56 3.37 12.35 -0.54
C GLY A 56 4.50 13.33 -0.24
N PHE A 57 4.24 14.33 0.59
CA PHE A 57 5.23 15.33 0.99
C PHE A 57 6.39 14.71 1.78
N CYS A 58 6.11 13.91 2.82
CA CYS A 58 7.14 13.27 3.64
C CYS A 58 7.96 12.25 2.83
N GLY A 59 7.34 11.49 1.93
CA GLY A 59 8.05 10.57 1.03
C GLY A 59 8.97 11.29 0.06
N TRP A 60 8.53 12.42 -0.50
CA TRP A 60 9.38 13.27 -1.35
C TRP A 60 10.52 13.92 -0.54
N ALA A 61 10.22 14.53 0.59
CA ALA A 61 11.21 15.23 1.41
C ALA A 61 12.29 14.28 1.94
N SER A 62 11.90 13.10 2.42
CA SER A 62 12.85 12.08 2.89
C SER A 62 13.78 11.58 1.78
N ARG A 63 13.30 11.45 0.53
CA ARG A 63 14.17 11.16 -0.62
C ARG A 63 15.25 12.24 -0.81
N GLN A 64 14.93 13.52 -0.64
CA GLN A 64 15.92 14.60 -0.80
C GLN A 64 16.97 14.59 0.32
N VAL A 65 16.54 14.33 1.55
CA VAL A 65 17.40 14.44 2.74
C VAL A 65 18.27 13.21 2.96
N THR A 66 17.85 12.02 2.51
CA THR A 66 18.52 10.76 2.88
C THR A 66 19.68 10.34 1.97
N ALA A 67 19.86 10.99 0.81
CA ALA A 67 20.93 10.67 -0.14
C ALA A 67 22.34 10.60 0.51
N PRO A 68 22.76 11.52 1.41
CA PRO A 68 24.09 11.47 2.02
C PRO A 68 24.37 10.25 2.92
N PHE A 69 23.34 9.51 3.33
CA PHE A 69 23.47 8.41 4.31
C PHE A 69 23.53 7.01 3.67
N ALA A 70 23.55 6.92 2.34
CA ALA A 70 23.46 5.65 1.61
C ALA A 70 24.59 4.64 1.96
N GLU A 71 25.79 5.14 2.27
CA GLU A 71 26.99 4.30 2.46
C GLU A 71 26.94 3.38 3.70
N ARG A 72 26.03 3.65 4.64
CA ARG A 72 25.96 2.92 5.93
C ARG A 72 24.86 1.87 5.97
N ALA A 73 24.08 1.72 4.91
CA ALA A 73 22.80 1.03 4.99
C ALA A 73 22.82 -0.36 4.34
N ASN A 74 22.09 -1.30 4.94
CA ASN A 74 21.82 -2.61 4.33
C ASN A 74 20.79 -2.46 3.20
N VAL A 75 21.30 -2.32 1.97
CA VAL A 75 20.50 -2.07 0.75
C VAL A 75 19.50 -3.20 0.45
N HIS A 76 19.73 -4.41 0.95
CA HIS A 76 18.84 -5.56 0.73
C HIS A 76 17.59 -5.52 1.60
N GLU A 77 17.74 -5.25 2.91
CA GLU A 77 16.61 -5.13 3.84
C GLU A 77 15.74 -3.93 3.49
N ILE A 78 16.37 -2.79 3.22
CA ILE A 78 15.68 -1.55 2.85
C ILE A 78 14.90 -1.71 1.55
N PHE A 79 15.41 -2.50 0.60
CA PHE A 79 14.68 -2.79 -0.62
C PHE A 79 13.37 -3.53 -0.35
N THR A 80 13.41 -4.60 0.44
CA THR A 80 12.21 -5.37 0.79
C THR A 80 11.20 -4.50 1.54
N LEU A 81 11.66 -3.73 2.53
CA LEU A 81 10.81 -2.81 3.29
C LEU A 81 10.19 -1.72 2.41
N SER A 82 10.93 -1.22 1.41
CA SER A 82 10.46 -0.18 0.49
C SER A 82 9.31 -0.59 -0.42
N TYR A 83 8.98 -1.89 -0.48
CA TYR A 83 7.76 -2.37 -1.10
C TYR A 83 6.75 -2.88 -0.07
N ALA A 84 7.19 -3.57 0.97
CA ALA A 84 6.30 -4.15 1.98
C ALA A 84 5.47 -3.09 2.73
N VAL A 85 6.12 -2.03 3.21
CA VAL A 85 5.49 -0.96 4.01
C VAL A 85 4.48 -0.16 3.19
N PRO A 86 4.81 0.39 2.00
CA PRO A 86 3.82 1.08 1.19
C PRO A 86 2.74 0.15 0.66
N ALA A 87 3.04 -1.12 0.35
CA ALA A 87 2.00 -2.08 -0.03
C ALA A 87 0.96 -2.28 1.09
N LEU A 88 1.42 -2.38 2.35
CA LEU A 88 0.53 -2.47 3.52
C LEU A 88 -0.31 -1.20 3.68
N GLY A 89 0.34 -0.03 3.64
CA GLY A 89 -0.33 1.27 3.78
C GLY A 89 -1.36 1.52 2.68
N LEU A 90 -1.01 1.23 1.42
CA LEU A 90 -1.91 1.34 0.28
C LEU A 90 -3.06 0.35 0.38
N ALA A 91 -2.81 -0.91 0.76
CA ALA A 91 -3.86 -1.91 0.85
C ALA A 91 -4.91 -1.59 1.92
N LEU A 92 -4.53 -0.87 2.98
CA LEU A 92 -5.45 -0.41 4.02
C LEU A 92 -6.12 0.93 3.68
N MET A 93 -5.38 1.90 3.12
CA MET A 93 -5.89 3.25 2.88
C MET A 93 -6.64 3.40 1.54
N LEU A 94 -6.26 2.65 0.51
CA LEU A 94 -6.81 2.84 -0.83
C LEU A 94 -8.29 2.44 -0.95
N PRO A 95 -8.78 1.32 -0.38
CA PRO A 95 -10.22 0.97 -0.45
C PRO A 95 -11.12 2.07 0.12
N ILE A 96 -10.74 2.63 1.28
CA ILE A 96 -11.49 3.71 1.91
C ILE A 96 -11.37 5.04 1.14
N SER A 97 -10.24 5.27 0.47
CA SER A 97 -10.06 6.41 -0.43
C SER A 97 -10.94 6.31 -1.68
N LEU A 98 -11.16 5.10 -2.21
CA LEU A 98 -12.07 4.89 -3.34
C LEU A 98 -13.52 5.23 -2.97
N HIS A 99 -13.95 4.95 -1.74
CA HIS A 99 -15.26 5.39 -1.27
C HIS A 99 -15.40 6.91 -1.29
N LEU A 100 -14.37 7.66 -0.87
CA LEU A 100 -14.37 9.13 -0.94
C LEU A 100 -14.51 9.63 -2.39
N VAL A 101 -13.77 9.02 -3.33
CA VAL A 101 -13.82 9.39 -4.77
C VAL A 101 -15.22 9.19 -5.36
N VAL A 102 -15.98 8.21 -4.87
CA VAL A 102 -17.36 7.97 -5.33
C VAL A 102 -18.37 8.83 -4.56
N ALA A 103 -18.21 8.98 -3.25
CA ALA A 103 -19.17 9.69 -2.39
C ALA A 103 -19.21 11.20 -2.67
N VAL A 104 -18.07 11.83 -2.91
CA VAL A 104 -17.99 13.29 -3.12
C VAL A 104 -18.78 13.75 -4.35
N PRO A 105 -18.59 13.16 -5.55
CA PRO A 105 -19.38 13.54 -6.73
C PRO A 105 -20.88 13.30 -6.60
N LEU A 106 -21.30 12.38 -5.73
CA LEU A 106 -22.70 12.07 -5.46
C LEU A 106 -23.34 12.97 -4.39
N GLY A 107 -22.58 13.91 -3.81
CA GLY A 107 -23.06 14.77 -2.72
C GLY A 107 -23.19 14.04 -1.37
N LEU A 108 -22.65 12.82 -1.25
CA LEU A 108 -22.76 11.95 -0.07
C LEU A 108 -21.56 12.12 0.89
N ALA A 109 -20.83 13.23 0.81
CA ALA A 109 -19.66 13.46 1.65
C ALA A 109 -19.99 13.48 3.15
N GLY A 110 -21.19 13.93 3.54
CA GLY A 110 -21.66 13.92 4.91
C GLY A 110 -22.00 12.52 5.44
N GLU A 111 -22.35 11.58 4.56
CA GLU A 111 -22.64 10.18 4.92
C GLU A 111 -21.38 9.32 4.96
N LEU A 112 -20.24 9.85 4.50
CA LEU A 112 -18.98 9.11 4.46
C LEU A 112 -18.54 8.67 5.86
N ASP A 113 -18.76 9.48 6.88
CA ASP A 113 -18.34 9.14 8.25
C ASP A 113 -19.10 7.93 8.79
N ASP A 114 -20.40 7.86 8.54
CA ASP A 114 -21.23 6.71 8.89
C ASP A 114 -20.87 5.49 8.03
N TRP A 115 -20.63 5.68 6.74
CA TRP A 115 -20.18 4.62 5.84
C TRP A 115 -18.83 4.04 6.28
N VAL A 116 -17.87 4.88 6.66
CA VAL A 116 -16.56 4.46 7.15
C VAL A 116 -16.69 3.73 8.48
N ARG A 117 -17.51 4.22 9.40
CA ARG A 117 -17.79 3.55 10.68
C ARG A 117 -18.38 2.16 10.45
N LEU A 118 -19.38 2.08 9.57
CA LEU A 118 -20.00 0.82 9.18
C LEU A 118 -18.97 -0.11 8.53
N SER A 119 -18.20 0.37 7.55
CA SER A 119 -17.18 -0.40 6.84
C SER A 119 -16.11 -0.94 7.77
N LEU A 120 -15.68 -0.16 8.78
CA LEU A 120 -14.72 -0.61 9.78
C LEU A 120 -15.25 -1.83 10.55
N PHE A 121 -16.52 -1.80 10.97
CA PHE A 121 -17.11 -2.91 11.70
C PHE A 121 -17.35 -4.15 10.82
N ILE A 122 -17.84 -3.91 9.60
CA ILE A 122 -18.30 -4.94 8.66
C ILE A 122 -17.13 -5.62 7.94
N THR A 123 -16.13 -4.86 7.51
CA THR A 123 -15.10 -5.33 6.57
C THR A 123 -13.69 -5.33 7.15
N ALA A 124 -13.49 -5.07 8.45
CA ALA A 124 -12.16 -5.05 9.06
C ALA A 124 -11.36 -6.32 8.78
N ALA A 125 -11.94 -7.50 9.00
CA ALA A 125 -11.26 -8.78 8.75
C ALA A 125 -10.83 -8.92 7.28
N THR A 126 -11.70 -8.55 6.34
CA THR A 126 -11.43 -8.52 4.90
C THR A 126 -10.23 -7.63 4.56
N HIS A 127 -10.18 -6.42 5.12
CA HIS A 127 -9.08 -5.48 4.90
C HIS A 127 -7.76 -6.02 5.45
N VAL A 128 -7.77 -6.60 6.66
CA VAL A 128 -6.57 -7.19 7.27
C VAL A 128 -6.03 -8.35 6.42
N VAL A 129 -6.91 -9.24 5.94
CA VAL A 129 -6.51 -10.36 5.06
C VAL A 129 -5.95 -9.83 3.75
N PHE A 130 -6.65 -8.92 3.09
CA PHE A 130 -6.19 -8.30 1.85
C PHE A 130 -4.82 -7.67 2.03
N ALA A 131 -4.66 -6.81 3.02
CA ALA A 131 -3.43 -6.09 3.29
C ALA A 131 -2.27 -7.03 3.59
N THR A 132 -2.50 -8.07 4.41
CA THR A 132 -1.50 -9.10 4.71
C THR A 132 -1.05 -9.85 3.45
N MET A 133 -2.00 -10.23 2.58
CA MET A 133 -1.69 -10.97 1.36
C MET A 133 -0.95 -10.11 0.32
N VAL A 134 -1.34 -8.84 0.15
CA VAL A 134 -0.64 -7.87 -0.72
C VAL A 134 0.78 -7.64 -0.21
N THR A 135 0.97 -7.42 1.10
CA THR A 135 2.30 -7.25 1.70
C THR A 135 3.15 -8.51 1.54
N ARG A 136 2.57 -9.70 1.74
CA ARG A 136 3.27 -10.97 1.51
C ARG A 136 3.71 -11.11 0.05
N ARG A 137 2.85 -10.75 -0.92
CA ARG A 137 3.19 -10.73 -2.36
C ARG A 137 4.36 -9.78 -2.61
N ALA A 138 4.31 -8.55 -2.09
CA ALA A 138 5.38 -7.56 -2.22
C ALA A 138 6.72 -8.07 -1.66
N ILE A 139 6.71 -8.69 -0.47
CA ILE A 139 7.91 -9.28 0.14
C ILE A 139 8.46 -10.43 -0.71
N GLN A 140 7.60 -11.33 -1.19
CA GLN A 140 8.03 -12.46 -2.03
C GLN A 140 8.65 -11.98 -3.34
N LEU A 141 8.02 -11.02 -4.02
CA LEU A 141 8.56 -10.42 -5.25
C LEU A 141 9.91 -9.75 -5.00
N ALA A 142 10.03 -8.93 -3.95
CA ALA A 142 11.27 -8.24 -3.61
C ALA A 142 12.43 -9.21 -3.30
N GLN A 143 12.12 -10.37 -2.72
CA GLN A 143 13.07 -11.43 -2.40
C GLN A 143 13.32 -12.41 -3.56
N GLY A 144 12.66 -12.23 -4.71
CA GLY A 144 12.79 -13.14 -5.85
C GLY A 144 12.18 -14.52 -5.64
N ARG A 145 11.20 -14.64 -4.75
CA ARG A 145 10.45 -15.87 -4.50
C ARG A 145 9.18 -15.92 -5.35
N ILE A 146 8.62 -17.12 -5.53
CA ILE A 146 7.30 -17.28 -6.15
C ILE A 146 6.26 -16.55 -5.30
N ALA A 147 5.65 -15.52 -5.88
CA ALA A 147 4.72 -14.65 -5.19
C ALA A 147 3.29 -15.21 -5.18
N VAL A 148 2.51 -14.90 -4.13
CA VAL A 148 1.06 -15.17 -4.13
C VAL A 148 0.43 -14.49 -5.35
N SER A 149 -0.32 -15.24 -6.16
CA SER A 149 -0.94 -14.69 -7.37
C SER A 149 -2.05 -13.69 -7.05
N THR A 150 -2.20 -12.66 -7.90
CA THR A 150 -3.27 -11.65 -7.79
C THR A 150 -4.65 -12.29 -7.68
N ARG A 151 -4.91 -13.34 -8.47
CA ARG A 151 -6.16 -14.13 -8.39
C ARG A 151 -6.39 -14.74 -7.02
N ARG A 152 -5.36 -15.30 -6.38
CA ARG A 152 -5.47 -15.90 -5.04
C ARG A 152 -5.74 -14.83 -3.98
N ILE A 153 -5.11 -13.66 -4.08
CA ILE A 153 -5.40 -12.52 -3.19
C ILE A 153 -6.86 -12.13 -3.33
N TYR A 154 -7.31 -11.85 -4.55
CA TYR A 154 -8.70 -11.43 -4.83
C TYR A 154 -9.73 -12.44 -4.33
N THR A 155 -9.58 -13.72 -4.69
CA THR A 155 -10.52 -14.78 -4.31
C THR A 155 -10.56 -15.01 -2.81
N THR A 156 -9.40 -14.98 -2.13
CA THR A 156 -9.35 -15.15 -0.67
C THR A 156 -10.02 -13.99 0.04
N THR A 157 -9.75 -12.75 -0.38
CA THR A 157 -10.41 -11.55 0.15
C THR A 157 -11.93 -11.61 -0.04
N LEU A 158 -12.39 -12.05 -1.23
CA LEU A 158 -13.82 -12.20 -1.51
C LEU A 158 -14.48 -13.29 -0.67
N VAL A 159 -13.81 -14.41 -0.42
CA VAL A 159 -14.32 -15.46 0.48
C VAL A 159 -14.40 -14.95 1.92
N VAL A 160 -13.38 -14.23 2.38
CA VAL A 160 -13.34 -13.67 3.74
C VAL A 160 -14.43 -12.61 3.94
N SER A 161 -14.78 -11.84 2.91
CA SER A 161 -15.87 -10.85 3.00
C SER A 161 -17.25 -11.47 3.19
N CYS A 162 -17.41 -12.77 2.97
CA CYS A 162 -18.63 -13.50 3.29
C CYS A 162 -18.73 -13.87 4.78
N ILE A 163 -17.64 -13.88 5.57
CA ILE A 163 -17.66 -14.35 6.96
C ILE A 163 -18.59 -13.55 7.87
N PRO A 164 -18.59 -12.20 7.85
CA PRO A 164 -19.51 -11.43 8.68
C PRO A 164 -20.96 -11.44 8.13
N PHE A 165 -21.19 -11.92 6.90
CA PHE A 165 -22.44 -11.72 6.16
C PHE A 165 -23.09 -12.97 5.57
N ALA A 166 -22.56 -14.16 5.80
CA ALA A 166 -23.18 -15.41 5.36
C ALA A 166 -24.65 -15.54 5.83
N VAL A 167 -25.07 -14.71 6.80
CA VAL A 167 -26.39 -14.74 7.42
C VAL A 167 -27.31 -13.57 7.01
N ILE A 168 -26.84 -12.39 6.57
CA ILE A 168 -27.69 -11.17 6.63
C ILE A 168 -27.84 -10.35 5.32
N PHE A 169 -26.83 -10.06 4.48
CA PHE A 169 -27.05 -9.36 3.19
C PHE A 169 -25.89 -9.63 2.20
N PHE A 170 -26.15 -10.13 0.99
CA PHE A 170 -25.12 -10.37 -0.07
C PHE A 170 -24.45 -9.10 -0.64
N ILE A 171 -24.86 -7.91 -0.20
CA ILE A 171 -24.37 -6.61 -0.69
C ILE A 171 -22.85 -6.42 -0.44
N PRO A 172 -22.32 -6.64 0.78
CA PRO A 172 -20.90 -6.50 1.07
C PRO A 172 -19.94 -7.30 0.15
N PRO A 173 -20.15 -8.60 -0.13
CA PRO A 173 -19.28 -9.33 -1.07
C PRO A 173 -19.22 -8.71 -2.47
N LEU A 174 -20.34 -8.21 -3.01
CA LEU A 174 -20.36 -7.54 -4.31
C LEU A 174 -19.55 -6.24 -4.27
N LEU A 175 -19.73 -5.40 -3.25
CA LEU A 175 -18.97 -4.16 -3.09
C LEU A 175 -17.48 -4.41 -2.92
N VAL A 176 -17.11 -5.43 -2.13
CA VAL A 176 -15.70 -5.88 -2.00
C VAL A 176 -15.17 -6.39 -3.34
N GLY A 177 -15.98 -7.14 -4.09
CA GLY A 177 -15.62 -7.61 -5.43
C GLY A 177 -15.32 -6.47 -6.39
N PHE A 178 -16.19 -5.45 -6.45
CA PHE A 178 -16.01 -4.29 -7.34
C PHE A 178 -14.84 -3.41 -6.94
N THR A 179 -14.71 -3.07 -5.65
CA THR A 179 -13.56 -2.31 -5.15
C THR A 179 -12.25 -3.07 -5.36
N GLY A 180 -12.24 -4.39 -5.14
CA GLY A 180 -11.09 -5.25 -5.39
C GLY A 180 -10.67 -5.29 -6.85
N LEU A 181 -11.60 -5.26 -7.82
CA LEU A 181 -11.28 -5.22 -9.25
C LEU A 181 -10.47 -3.97 -9.62
N ALA A 182 -10.78 -2.82 -9.01
CA ALA A 182 -10.02 -1.59 -9.22
C ALA A 182 -8.55 -1.71 -8.73
N LEU A 183 -8.26 -2.63 -7.81
CA LEU A 183 -6.93 -2.85 -7.24
C LEU A 183 -6.10 -3.90 -7.98
N VAL A 184 -6.72 -4.72 -8.84
CA VAL A 184 -6.02 -5.76 -9.62
C VAL A 184 -4.90 -5.17 -10.49
N PRO A 185 -5.12 -4.11 -11.30
CA PRO A 185 -4.05 -3.54 -12.12
C PRO A 185 -2.87 -3.00 -11.31
N LEU A 186 -3.11 -2.53 -10.07
CA LEU A 186 -2.05 -2.07 -9.18
C LEU A 186 -1.17 -3.24 -8.70
N MET A 187 -1.78 -4.37 -8.33
CA MET A 187 -1.07 -5.57 -7.90
C MET A 187 -0.24 -6.21 -9.01
N ASP A 188 -0.67 -6.08 -10.26
CA ASP A 188 0.06 -6.59 -11.43
C ASP A 188 1.21 -5.65 -11.81
N ARG A 189 1.01 -4.32 -11.76
CA ARG A 189 2.09 -3.34 -11.98
C ARG A 189 3.21 -3.43 -10.94
N MET A 190 2.89 -3.82 -9.71
CA MET A 190 3.88 -4.00 -8.65
C MET A 190 4.97 -5.02 -9.04
N GLU A 191 4.61 -6.09 -9.74
CA GLU A 191 5.55 -7.11 -10.22
C GLU A 191 6.54 -6.52 -11.21
N GLY A 192 6.05 -5.86 -12.27
CA GLY A 192 6.91 -5.22 -13.27
C GLY A 192 7.81 -4.12 -12.68
N MET A 193 7.32 -3.36 -11.69
CA MET A 193 8.14 -2.36 -10.98
C MET A 193 9.27 -2.99 -10.16
N ILE A 194 8.99 -4.08 -9.44
CA ILE A 194 9.97 -4.78 -8.61
C ILE A 194 11.01 -5.47 -9.49
N ASP A 195 10.58 -6.17 -10.55
CA ASP A 195 11.48 -6.88 -11.45
C ASP A 195 12.42 -5.93 -12.19
N ARG A 196 11.92 -4.78 -12.62
CA ARG A 196 12.77 -3.72 -13.18
C ARG A 196 13.85 -3.29 -12.18
N GLU A 197 13.50 -2.92 -10.96
CA GLU A 197 14.50 -2.49 -9.96
C GLU A 197 15.46 -3.62 -9.54
N ARG A 198 15.03 -4.88 -9.56
CA ARG A 198 15.89 -6.04 -9.33
C ARG A 198 16.88 -6.24 -10.49
N SER A 199 16.43 -6.12 -11.73
CA SER A 199 17.28 -6.23 -12.92
C SER A 199 18.36 -5.14 -12.93
N GLU A 200 18.03 -3.93 -12.45
CA GLU A 200 18.98 -2.83 -12.27
C GLU A 200 20.07 -3.16 -11.22
N ARG A 201 19.83 -4.11 -10.31
CA ARG A 201 20.75 -4.55 -9.23
C ARG A 201 21.52 -5.83 -9.54
N ALA A 202 21.12 -6.60 -10.55
CA ALA A 202 21.83 -7.82 -10.90
C ALA A 202 23.28 -7.45 -11.25
N PRO A 203 24.30 -8.18 -10.72
CA PRO A 203 25.66 -7.97 -11.15
C PRO A 203 25.70 -8.10 -12.68
N LEU A 204 26.35 -7.14 -13.36
CA LEU A 204 26.57 -7.24 -14.80
C LEU A 204 27.18 -8.62 -15.06
N PRO A 205 26.68 -9.40 -16.04
CA PRO A 205 27.31 -10.66 -16.39
C PRO A 205 28.79 -10.36 -16.62
N MET A 206 29.68 -11.04 -15.89
CA MET A 206 31.14 -10.97 -16.07
C MET A 206 31.55 -11.63 -17.39
N ALA A 207 30.86 -11.29 -18.47
CA ALA A 207 31.25 -11.64 -19.81
C ALA A 207 32.17 -10.53 -20.32
N ILE A 208 33.37 -10.93 -20.73
CA ILE A 208 34.41 -10.14 -21.40
C ILE A 208 35.36 -9.41 -20.44
N LEU A 209 36.13 -10.20 -19.67
CA LEU A 209 37.54 -9.91 -19.44
C LEU A 209 38.32 -11.15 -19.90
N VAL A 210 38.57 -11.22 -21.21
CA VAL A 210 39.60 -12.08 -21.82
C VAL A 210 40.50 -11.16 -22.61
#